data_AF-A0A522BF30-F1
#
_entry.id   AF-A0A522BF30-F1
#
_cell.length_a   1.000
_cell.length_b   1.000
_cell.length_c   1.000
_cell.angle_alpha   90.00
_cell.angle_beta   90.00
_cell.angle_gamma   90.00
#
_symmetry.space_group_name_H-M   'P 1'
#
loop_
_entity.id
_entity.type
_entity.pdbx_description
1 polymer ?
#
loop_
_entity_poly.entity_id
_entity_poly.type
_entity_poly.pdbx_seq_one_letter_code
_entity_poly.pdbx_strand_id
1 'polypeptide(L)' 'MGLLDRLTGKGRPGTPRAASSTDLAHLSAWAESRRGVEGFVEPQTSTTATTLVLVAADGEWTRRR' A
#
# COMPACT_ATOMS: atom_id res chain seq x y z
N MET A 1 9.79 -8.73 -32.19
CA MET A 1 9.61 -9.49 -30.93
C MET A 1 10.81 -9.19 -30.04
N GLY A 2 10.71 -8.16 -29.20
CA GLY A 2 11.84 -7.52 -28.54
C GLY A 2 12.22 -8.17 -27.21
N LEU A 3 13.52 -8.32 -26.97
CA LEU A 3 14.12 -8.81 -25.72
C LEU A 3 13.77 -7.95 -24.47
N LEU A 4 13.14 -6.79 -24.67
CA LEU A 4 12.78 -5.83 -23.63
C LEU A 4 11.41 -6.10 -22.98
N ASP A 5 10.56 -6.94 -23.59
CA ASP A 5 9.20 -7.26 -23.09
C ASP A 5 9.22 -8.13 -21.81
N ARG A 6 10.38 -8.70 -21.47
CA ARG A 6 10.58 -9.54 -20.28
C ARG A 6 10.72 -8.73 -18.98
N LEU A 7 10.86 -7.40 -19.06
CA LEU A 7 10.98 -6.52 -17.90
C LEU A 7 9.63 -6.10 -17.31
N THR A 8 8.54 -6.24 -18.07
CA THR A 8 7.18 -6.10 -17.52
C THR A 8 6.80 -7.39 -16.81
N GLY A 9 7.42 -7.61 -15.64
CA GLY A 9 7.17 -8.74 -14.75
C GLY A 9 5.71 -8.79 -14.33
N LYS A 10 4.91 -9.59 -15.06
CA LYS A 10 3.68 -10.16 -14.54
C LYS A 10 4.08 -10.96 -13.30
N GLY A 11 3.75 -10.44 -12.11
CA GLY A 11 4.17 -11.01 -10.83
C GLY A 11 3.90 -12.51 -10.78
N ARG A 12 4.87 -13.28 -10.25
CA ARG A 12 4.72 -14.74 -10.07
C ARG A 12 3.50 -15.02 -9.18
N PRO A 13 2.64 -16.01 -9.53
CA PRO A 13 1.56 -16.42 -8.66
C PRO A 13 2.11 -16.77 -7.28
N GLY A 14 1.57 -16.16 -6.22
CA GLY A 14 1.96 -16.43 -4.83
C GLY A 14 2.96 -15.47 -4.19
N THR A 15 3.52 -14.49 -4.91
CA THR A 15 4.28 -13.41 -4.25
C THR A 15 3.32 -12.32 -3.74
N PRO A 16 3.29 -12.01 -2.43
CA PRO A 16 2.59 -10.83 -1.94
C PRO A 16 3.12 -9.62 -2.69
N ARG A 17 2.26 -8.93 -3.43
CA ARG A 17 2.71 -7.78 -4.23
C ARG A 17 3.39 -6.76 -3.28
N ALA A 18 4.37 -5.99 -3.73
CA ALA A 18 5.08 -5.03 -2.87
C ALA A 18 4.31 -3.69 -2.73
N ALA A 19 4.65 -2.88 -1.72
CA ALA A 19 4.15 -1.52 -1.59
C ALA A 19 4.32 -0.75 -2.91
N SER A 20 3.31 0.03 -3.32
CA SER A 20 3.40 0.80 -4.56
C SER A 20 3.61 2.28 -4.28
N SER A 21 4.36 2.98 -5.14
CA SER A 21 4.51 4.44 -5.00
C SER A 21 3.17 5.17 -5.09
N THR A 22 2.18 4.57 -5.76
CA THR A 22 0.81 5.09 -5.85
C THR A 22 0.05 4.93 -4.53
N ASP A 23 0.24 3.81 -3.80
CA ASP A 23 -0.34 3.62 -2.46
C ASP A 23 0.21 4.67 -1.49
N LEU A 24 1.51 4.94 -1.52
CA LEU A 24 2.14 5.96 -0.69
C LEU A 24 1.59 7.36 -1.00
N ALA A 25 1.52 7.74 -2.28
CA ALA A 25 0.96 9.03 -2.67
C ALA A 25 -0.50 9.19 -2.22
N HIS A 26 -1.31 8.13 -2.32
CA HIS A 26 -2.68 8.13 -1.82
C HIS A 26 -2.73 8.30 -0.30
N LEU A 27 -1.90 7.56 0.45
CA LEU A 27 -1.85 7.65 1.91
C LEU A 27 -1.44 9.06 2.35
N SER A 28 -0.42 9.65 1.72
CA SER A 28 0.02 11.03 1.98
C SER A 28 -1.11 12.04 1.73
N ALA A 29 -1.73 12.00 0.54
CA ALA A 29 -2.82 12.92 0.20
C ALA A 29 -4.03 12.76 1.14
N TRP A 30 -4.35 11.53 1.55
CA TRP A 30 -5.44 11.25 2.46
C TRP A 30 -5.17 11.77 3.88
N ALA A 31 -3.92 11.65 4.35
CA ALA A 31 -3.48 12.16 5.64
C ALA A 31 -3.45 13.70 5.65
N GLU A 32 -3.01 14.33 4.56
CA GLU A 32 -2.97 15.80 4.42
C GLU A 32 -4.36 16.42 4.46
N SER A 33 -5.38 15.73 3.95
CA SER A 33 -6.75 16.26 3.91
C SER A 33 -7.51 16.08 5.23
N ARG A 34 -6.93 15.45 6.26
CA ARG A 34 -7.60 15.12 7.54
C ARG A 34 -6.77 15.57 8.73
N ARG A 35 -7.45 15.76 9.86
CA ARG A 35 -6.81 16.19 11.13
C ARG A 35 -6.82 15.04 12.12
N GLY A 36 -5.76 14.96 12.92
CA GLY A 36 -5.61 13.92 13.96
C GLY A 36 -5.57 12.51 13.38
N VAL A 37 -4.75 12.30 12.33
CA VAL A 37 -4.60 11.00 11.69
C VAL A 37 -3.62 10.13 12.46
N GLU A 38 -4.05 8.93 12.84
CA GLU A 38 -3.24 7.89 13.46
C GLU A 38 -2.91 6.80 12.44
N GLY A 39 -1.64 6.38 12.39
CA GLY A 39 -1.15 5.35 11.49
C GLY A 39 -0.83 4.06 12.23
N PHE A 40 -1.41 2.95 11.78
CA PHE A 40 -1.16 1.61 12.30
C PHE A 40 -0.50 0.76 11.23
N VAL A 41 0.63 0.16 11.57
CA VAL A 41 1.35 -0.77 10.69
C VAL A 41 0.94 -2.18 11.03
N GLU A 42 0.38 -2.88 10.05
CA GLU A 42 0.15 -4.31 10.12
C GLU A 42 1.41 -5.03 9.63
N PRO A 43 2.13 -5.78 10.48
CA PRO A 43 3.34 -6.48 10.09
C PRO A 43 3.05 -7.53 9.01
N GLN A 44 4.07 -7.85 8.21
CA GLN A 44 3.97 -8.95 7.25
C GLN A 44 3.73 -10.28 7.98
N THR A 45 2.92 -11.13 7.37
CA THR A 45 2.69 -12.52 7.80
C THR A 45 3.10 -13.47 6.67
N SER A 46 2.95 -14.79 6.86
CA SER A 46 3.20 -15.78 5.82
C SER A 46 2.33 -15.59 4.57
N THR A 47 1.16 -14.96 4.72
CA THR A 47 0.14 -14.86 3.66
C THR A 47 -0.16 -13.41 3.27
N THR A 48 0.24 -12.42 4.08
CA THR A 48 -0.11 -11.01 3.87
C THR A 48 1.13 -10.12 3.91
N ALA A 49 1.25 -9.21 2.93
CA ALA A 49 2.28 -8.17 2.95
C ALA A 49 2.01 -7.13 4.05
N THR A 50 3.04 -6.40 4.47
CA THR A 50 2.86 -5.25 5.37
C THR A 50 1.86 -4.26 4.78
N THR A 51 0.94 -3.79 5.62
CA THR A 51 -0.06 -2.76 5.24
C THR A 51 -0.09 -1.63 6.27
N LEU A 52 -0.50 -0.45 5.83
CA LEU A 52 -0.72 0.73 6.67
C LEU A 52 -2.22 1.04 6.71
N VAL A 53 -2.75 1.20 7.92
CA VAL A 53 -4.10 1.71 8.17
C VAL A 53 -3.97 3.12 8.72
N LEU A 54 -4.67 4.07 8.11
CA LEU A 54 -4.82 5.42 8.64
C LEU A 54 -6.23 5.57 9.18
N VAL A 55 -6.36 6.15 10.38
CA VAL A 55 -7.64 6.46 11.02
C VAL A 55 -7.63 7.94 11.41
N ALA A 56 -8.63 8.70 10.99
CA ALA A 56 -8.78 10.11 11.32
C ALA A 56 -9.60 10.30 12.59
N ALA A 57 -9.54 11.52 13.15
CA ALA A 57 -10.20 11.83 14.43
C ALA A 57 -11.75 11.70 14.40
N ASP A 58 -12.35 11.73 13.22
CA ASP A 58 -13.80 11.53 13.00
C ASP A 58 -14.18 10.05 12.79
N GLY A 59 -13.21 9.15 12.78
CA GLY A 59 -13.40 7.72 12.55
C GLY A 59 -13.36 7.29 11.09
N GLU A 60 -13.13 8.21 10.14
CA GLU A 60 -12.83 7.81 8.76
C GLU A 60 -11.52 7.05 8.70
N TRP A 61 -11.44 6.03 7.84
CA TRP A 61 -10.23 5.22 7.72
C TRP A 61 -9.91 4.83 6.28
N THR A 62 -8.64 4.58 6.02
CA THR A 62 -8.16 3.99 4.76
C THR A 62 -7.06 2.97 5.03
N ARG A 63 -6.96 1.95 4.16
CA ARG A 63 -5.95 0.90 4.25
C ARG A 63 -5.29 0.68 2.90
N ARG A 64 -3.95 0.73 2.89
CA ARG A 64 -3.11 0.60 1.70
C ARG A 64 -1.81 -0.10 2.08
N ARG A 65 -0.95 -0.38 1.10
CA ARG A 65 0.22 -1.23 1.30
C ARG A 65 1.46 -0.72 0.60
#